data_AF-A0A1M6MUC2-F1
#
_entry.id   AF-A0A1M6MUC2-F1
#
_cell.length_a   1.000
_cell.length_b   1.000
_cell.length_c   1.000
_cell.angle_alpha   90.00
_cell.angle_beta   90.00
_cell.angle_gamma   90.00
#
_symmetry.space_group_name_H-M   'P 1'
#
loop_
_entity.id
_entity.type
_entity.pdbx_description
1 polymer ?
#
loop_
_entity_poly.entity_id
_entity_poly.type
_entity_poly.pdbx_seq_one_letter_code
_entity_poly.pdbx_strand_id
1 'polypeptide(L)'
;NGKPVALDMPGKILDGRTLVPLRFIGESLGAKVDWDETQRTVVIRTGRDKVMEASEPAAAVRQKRITVTEHFVTPQGEIEKRTVRVPSPPQRVVVTGSYQAEILKALGQEKKVVGVYDYTKKNQKWLGYVEKVPSVGSAVTPNVELIISLKPDLVLEWAMKPEIRKQLERAGIPVMRVYGYNQNFLGNEIRTLGLIFQCSKRANAYADYIEKHWRMISERTQKLRPNQKPRVYSESSTKEWGSSGVGTGTHELIERAGGLNIVTPLRLAYPTVTPEWVAAKNPQVVVKHVSADYGGVTTRGIGFEAKTVTELASLQQKIMARPALKTTAAVEGKHVYLISSSIAVGPRSVVGLCYLAKWLHPELFKDIDPEAVHREMLKKFYGEELKGVWVYPSK
;
A
#
# COMPACT_ATOMS: atom_id res chain seq x y z
N ASN A 1 -10.18 -7.47 -45.72
CA ASN A 1 -10.68 -7.95 -47.05
C ASN A 1 -9.64 -7.80 -48.16
N GLY A 2 -8.33 -7.82 -47.87
CA GLY A 2 -7.26 -7.78 -48.88
C GLY A 2 -7.13 -6.52 -49.74
N LYS A 3 -8.05 -5.54 -49.60
CA LYS A 3 -8.03 -4.28 -50.36
C LYS A 3 -7.15 -3.24 -49.66
N PRO A 4 -6.15 -2.66 -50.33
CA PRO A 4 -5.39 -1.53 -49.79
C PRO A 4 -6.30 -0.29 -49.68
N VAL A 5 -6.15 0.45 -48.59
CA VAL A 5 -6.88 1.71 -48.34
C VAL A 5 -5.85 2.76 -47.94
N ALA A 6 -5.94 3.94 -48.56
CA ALA A 6 -5.06 5.06 -48.24
C ALA A 6 -5.40 5.64 -46.87
N LEU A 7 -4.36 5.94 -46.08
CA LEU A 7 -4.52 6.63 -44.80
C LEU A 7 -4.40 8.14 -45.02
N ASP A 8 -5.37 8.90 -44.51
CA ASP A 8 -5.32 10.37 -44.55
C ASP A 8 -4.19 10.94 -43.68
N MET A 9 -3.74 10.19 -42.68
CA MET A 9 -2.52 10.47 -41.93
C MET A 9 -1.71 9.19 -41.73
N PRO A 10 -0.37 9.23 -41.93
CA PRO A 10 0.48 8.06 -41.70
C PRO A 10 0.46 7.66 -40.21
N GLY A 11 0.57 6.35 -39.97
CA GLY A 11 0.80 5.85 -38.63
C GLY A 11 2.13 6.38 -38.07
N LYS A 12 2.19 6.58 -36.75
CA LYS A 12 3.41 7.04 -36.07
C LYS A 12 3.94 5.97 -35.15
N ILE A 13 5.26 5.80 -35.11
CA ILE A 13 5.90 4.93 -34.12
C ILE A 13 6.17 5.78 -32.87
N LEU A 14 5.64 5.34 -31.72
CA LEU A 14 5.90 5.94 -30.42
C LEU A 14 6.22 4.82 -29.43
N ASP A 15 7.36 4.91 -28.76
CA ASP A 15 7.84 3.91 -27.77
C ASP A 15 7.82 2.46 -28.29
N GLY A 16 8.27 2.25 -29.53
CA GLY A 16 8.32 0.92 -30.17
C GLY A 16 6.94 0.36 -30.55
N ARG A 17 5.87 1.15 -30.49
CA ARG A 17 4.52 0.77 -30.91
C ARG A 17 4.05 1.63 -32.07
N THR A 18 3.44 1.00 -33.06
CA THR A 18 2.82 1.71 -34.19
C THR A 18 1.43 2.18 -33.81
N LEU A 19 1.24 3.49 -33.75
CA LEU A 19 -0.05 4.16 -33.59
C LEU A 19 -0.67 4.38 -34.97
N VAL A 20 -1.89 3.88 -35.17
CA VAL A 20 -2.65 4.00 -36.42
C VAL A 20 -3.88 4.90 -36.17
N PRO A 21 -4.31 5.74 -37.13
CA PRO A 21 -5.46 6.61 -36.93
C PRO A 21 -6.73 5.85 -36.53
N LEU A 22 -7.35 6.25 -35.41
CA LEU A 22 -8.53 5.59 -34.86
C LEU A 22 -9.74 5.63 -35.81
N ARG A 23 -9.94 6.75 -36.53
CA ARG A 23 -11.02 6.91 -37.51
C ARG A 23 -10.94 5.84 -38.60
N PHE A 24 -9.74 5.63 -39.14
CA PHE A 24 -9.51 4.62 -40.18
C PHE A 24 -9.92 3.22 -39.72
N ILE A 25 -9.50 2.82 -38.51
CA ILE A 25 -9.83 1.51 -37.96
C ILE A 25 -11.34 1.40 -37.70
N GLY A 26 -11.96 2.44 -37.12
CA GLY A 26 -13.39 2.45 -36.82
C GLY A 26 -14.27 2.34 -38.07
N GLU A 27 -14.00 3.15 -39.10
CA GLU A 27 -14.78 3.17 -40.34
C GLU A 27 -14.58 1.90 -41.17
N SER A 28 -13.36 1.35 -41.21
CA SER A 28 -13.09 0.06 -41.85
C SER A 28 -13.85 -1.11 -41.21
N LEU A 29 -14.26 -0.96 -39.95
CA LEU A 29 -15.05 -1.94 -39.20
C LEU A 29 -16.56 -1.62 -39.22
N GLY A 30 -16.99 -0.66 -40.04
CA GLY A 30 -18.41 -0.30 -40.20
C GLY A 30 -18.95 0.62 -39.12
N ALA A 31 -18.09 1.30 -38.36
CA ALA A 31 -18.49 2.32 -37.39
C ALA A 31 -18.41 3.74 -37.98
N LYS A 32 -19.27 4.65 -37.53
CA LYS A 32 -19.14 6.09 -37.79
C LYS A 32 -18.34 6.75 -36.68
N VAL A 33 -17.29 7.50 -37.01
CA VAL A 33 -16.38 8.15 -36.03
C VAL A 33 -16.40 9.67 -36.14
N ASP A 34 -17.01 10.33 -35.17
CA ASP A 34 -17.15 11.79 -35.10
C ASP A 34 -16.29 12.39 -33.97
N TRP A 35 -15.98 13.69 -34.06
CA TRP A 35 -15.34 14.46 -32.99
C TRP A 35 -16.36 15.40 -32.34
N ASP A 36 -16.49 15.33 -31.02
CA ASP A 36 -17.25 16.30 -30.23
C ASP A 36 -16.28 17.37 -29.73
N GLU A 37 -16.35 18.56 -30.32
CA GLU A 37 -15.48 19.69 -29.98
C GLU A 37 -15.76 20.25 -28.59
N THR A 38 -17.02 20.18 -28.13
CA THR A 38 -17.44 20.70 -26.82
C THR A 38 -16.91 19.83 -25.70
N GLN A 39 -16.95 18.51 -25.90
CA GLN A 39 -16.51 17.52 -24.91
C GLN A 39 -15.04 17.12 -25.07
N ARG A 40 -14.40 17.53 -26.18
CA ARG A 40 -13.05 17.09 -26.59
C ARG A 40 -12.91 15.57 -26.60
N THR A 41 -13.94 14.88 -27.11
CA THR A 41 -14.03 13.42 -27.15
C THR A 41 -14.29 12.91 -28.57
N VAL A 42 -13.81 11.69 -28.84
CA VAL A 42 -14.14 10.96 -30.08
C VAL A 42 -15.39 10.10 -29.82
N VAL A 43 -16.38 10.19 -30.70
CA VAL A 43 -17.64 9.43 -30.64
C VAL A 43 -17.66 8.38 -31.75
N ILE A 44 -17.83 7.11 -31.39
CA ILE A 44 -17.89 5.98 -32.34
C ILE A 44 -19.28 5.34 -32.27
N ARG A 45 -19.98 5.24 -33.40
CA ARG A 45 -21.34 4.64 -33.50
C ARG A 45 -21.31 3.42 -34.41
N THR A 46 -21.82 2.27 -33.97
CA THR A 46 -21.95 1.05 -34.79
C THR A 46 -23.42 0.69 -34.93
N GLY A 47 -23.89 0.51 -36.17
CA GLY A 47 -25.31 0.31 -36.46
C GLY A 47 -25.83 -1.08 -36.05
N ARG A 48 -26.76 -1.11 -35.09
CA ARG A 48 -27.84 -2.09 -34.95
C ARG A 48 -28.94 -1.50 -34.07
N ASP A 49 -29.80 -0.68 -34.69
CA ASP A 49 -31.08 -0.27 -34.12
C ASP A 49 -32.17 -1.22 -34.63
N LYS A 50 -32.72 -2.03 -33.73
CA LYS A 50 -34.09 -2.50 -33.80
C LYS A 50 -34.72 -2.23 -32.45
N VAL A 51 -35.51 -1.17 -32.39
CA VAL A 51 -36.40 -0.85 -31.27
C VAL A 51 -37.57 -1.84 -31.36
N MET A 52 -37.69 -2.72 -30.37
CA MET A 52 -38.95 -3.34 -30.00
C MET A 52 -39.25 -2.85 -28.58
N GLU A 53 -40.33 -2.10 -28.43
CA GLU A 53 -40.93 -1.79 -27.13
C GLU A 53 -41.39 -3.10 -26.48
N ALA A 54 -40.52 -3.67 -25.65
CA ALA A 54 -40.94 -4.43 -24.50
C ALA A 54 -40.89 -3.45 -23.33
N SER A 55 -41.98 -3.34 -22.58
CA SER A 55 -42.03 -2.58 -21.33
C SER A 55 -40.85 -2.99 -20.44
N GLU A 56 -39.82 -2.15 -20.36
CA GLU A 56 -38.67 -2.38 -19.50
C GLU A 56 -39.14 -2.35 -18.04
N PRO A 57 -38.83 -3.37 -17.22
CA PRO A 57 -38.84 -3.15 -15.77
C PRO A 57 -37.79 -2.07 -15.49
N ALA A 58 -38.23 -0.98 -14.85
CA ALA A 58 -37.45 0.18 -14.41
C ALA A 58 -35.92 0.02 -14.57
N ALA A 59 -35.36 0.69 -15.57
CA ALA A 59 -33.95 0.66 -15.93
C ALA A 59 -33.04 0.61 -14.69
N ALA A 60 -32.47 -0.57 -14.43
CA ALA A 60 -31.40 -0.73 -13.47
C ALA A 60 -30.26 0.18 -13.92
N VAL A 61 -29.99 1.24 -13.15
CA VAL A 61 -28.88 2.17 -13.41
C VAL A 61 -27.61 1.34 -13.58
N ARG A 62 -27.11 1.24 -14.83
CA ARG A 62 -25.93 0.43 -15.14
C ARG A 62 -24.73 1.09 -14.45
N GLN A 63 -24.28 0.50 -13.34
CA GLN A 63 -23.19 1.05 -12.54
C GLN A 63 -21.97 1.30 -13.44
N LYS A 64 -21.52 2.57 -13.50
CA LYS A 64 -20.36 2.97 -14.31
C LYS A 64 -19.16 2.13 -13.89
N ARG A 65 -18.41 1.61 -14.86
CA ARG A 65 -17.17 0.85 -14.60
C ARG A 65 -15.99 1.53 -15.27
N ILE A 66 -14.87 1.57 -14.58
CA ILE A 66 -13.60 2.12 -15.06
C ILE A 66 -12.53 1.03 -15.06
N THR A 67 -11.55 1.16 -15.96
CA THR A 67 -10.37 0.30 -15.98
C THR A 67 -9.26 0.98 -15.19
N VAL A 68 -8.66 0.25 -14.25
CA VAL A 68 -7.56 0.73 -13.41
C VAL A 68 -6.41 -0.27 -13.45
N THR A 69 -5.21 0.19 -13.10
CA THR A 69 -4.03 -0.66 -12.97
C THR A 69 -3.84 -1.11 -11.52
N GLU A 70 -3.68 -2.41 -11.32
CA GLU A 70 -3.22 -3.01 -10.07
C GLU A 70 -1.77 -3.51 -10.24
N HIS A 71 -1.06 -3.59 -9.13
CA HIS A 71 0.35 -3.97 -9.08
C HIS A 71 0.49 -5.34 -8.40
N PHE A 72 1.54 -6.09 -8.76
CA PHE A 72 1.94 -7.34 -8.12
C PHE A 72 3.45 -7.35 -7.91
N VAL A 73 3.90 -7.72 -6.71
CA VAL A 73 5.32 -7.82 -6.37
C VAL A 73 5.76 -9.28 -6.45
N THR A 74 6.78 -9.58 -7.26
CA THR A 74 7.38 -10.91 -7.39
C THR A 74 8.26 -11.24 -6.18
N PRO A 75 8.61 -12.51 -5.93
CA PRO A 75 9.56 -12.87 -4.86
C PRO A 75 10.93 -12.19 -4.99
N GLN A 76 11.34 -11.82 -6.21
CA GLN A 76 12.56 -11.10 -6.53
C GLN A 76 12.43 -9.58 -6.32
N GLY A 77 11.24 -9.09 -5.97
CA GLY A 77 10.96 -7.67 -5.73
C GLY A 77 10.59 -6.87 -6.97
N GLU A 78 10.36 -7.53 -8.11
CA GLU A 78 9.92 -6.87 -9.34
C GLU A 78 8.43 -6.52 -9.26
N ILE A 79 8.01 -5.48 -9.99
CA ILE A 79 6.62 -5.00 -9.97
C ILE A 79 5.97 -5.29 -11.34
N GLU A 80 5.04 -6.24 -11.35
CA GLU A 80 4.15 -6.50 -12.48
C GLU A 80 2.90 -5.62 -12.41
N LYS A 81 2.35 -5.27 -13.58
CA LYS A 81 1.12 -4.48 -13.71
C LYS A 81 0.04 -5.29 -14.41
N ARG A 82 -1.19 -5.20 -13.91
CA ARG A 82 -2.39 -5.76 -14.56
C ARG A 82 -3.51 -4.74 -14.57
N THR A 83 -4.45 -4.89 -15.50
CA THR A 83 -5.63 -4.03 -15.57
C THR A 83 -6.86 -4.78 -15.06
N VAL A 84 -7.69 -4.09 -14.28
CA VAL A 84 -8.96 -4.62 -13.79
C VAL A 84 -10.07 -3.59 -14.03
N ARG A 85 -11.26 -4.08 -14.38
CA ARG A 85 -12.44 -3.24 -14.61
C ARG A 85 -13.35 -3.28 -13.38
N VAL A 86 -13.44 -2.17 -12.66
CA VAL A 86 -14.14 -2.05 -11.37
C VAL A 86 -15.29 -1.05 -11.45
N PRO A 87 -16.33 -1.18 -10.61
CA PRO A 87 -17.36 -0.14 -10.48
C PRO A 87 -16.79 1.19 -9.98
N SER A 88 -17.44 2.31 -10.35
CA SER A 88 -17.11 3.65 -9.87
C SER A 88 -18.37 4.51 -9.72
N PRO A 89 -18.83 4.83 -8.50
CA PRO A 89 -18.30 4.34 -7.22
C PRO A 89 -18.85 2.94 -6.86
N PRO A 90 -18.03 2.07 -6.23
CA PRO A 90 -18.55 0.90 -5.54
C PRO A 90 -19.45 1.34 -4.38
N GLN A 91 -20.43 0.51 -4.06
CA GLN A 91 -21.42 0.70 -3.00
C GLN A 91 -21.26 -0.33 -1.88
N ARG A 92 -20.76 -1.54 -2.20
CA ARG A 92 -20.64 -2.65 -1.25
C ARG A 92 -19.30 -3.34 -1.42
N VAL A 93 -18.38 -3.09 -0.49
CA VAL A 93 -16.99 -3.50 -0.60
C VAL A 93 -16.66 -4.54 0.45
N VAL A 94 -16.09 -5.66 0.04
CA VAL A 94 -15.41 -6.58 0.95
C VAL A 94 -13.91 -6.29 0.95
N VAL A 95 -13.29 -6.27 2.12
CA VAL A 95 -11.88 -5.89 2.29
C VAL A 95 -11.10 -7.02 2.97
N THR A 96 -10.16 -7.64 2.26
CA THR A 96 -9.35 -8.76 2.80
C THR A 96 -7.92 -8.35 3.18
N GLY A 97 -7.71 -7.08 3.54
CA GLY A 97 -6.45 -6.59 4.07
C GLY A 97 -6.57 -5.34 4.96
N SER A 98 -5.65 -5.20 5.92
CA SER A 98 -5.74 -4.17 6.96
C SER A 98 -5.39 -2.77 6.45
N TYR A 99 -4.44 -2.65 5.52
CA TYR A 99 -4.05 -1.35 4.97
C TYR A 99 -5.11 -0.77 4.04
N GLN A 100 -5.82 -1.61 3.32
CA GLN A 100 -6.96 -1.25 2.47
C GLN A 100 -8.09 -0.73 3.35
N ALA A 101 -8.39 -1.42 4.45
CA ALA A 101 -9.36 -0.98 5.45
C ALA A 101 -8.97 0.39 6.06
N GLU A 102 -7.68 0.57 6.37
CA GLU A 102 -7.16 1.84 6.89
C GLU A 102 -7.24 2.96 5.83
N ILE A 103 -6.90 2.70 4.56
CA ILE A 103 -7.04 3.69 3.47
C ILE A 103 -8.50 4.08 3.28
N LEU A 104 -9.46 3.14 3.30
CA LEU A 104 -10.87 3.48 3.16
C LEU A 104 -11.38 4.38 4.29
N LYS A 105 -10.88 4.22 5.53
CA LYS A 105 -11.12 5.17 6.62
C LYS A 105 -10.52 6.54 6.30
N ALA A 106 -9.26 6.57 5.85
CA ALA A 106 -8.59 7.80 5.45
C ALA A 106 -9.34 8.54 4.34
N LEU A 107 -10.01 7.82 3.44
CA LEU A 107 -10.81 8.34 2.32
C LEU A 107 -12.29 8.62 2.67
N GLY A 108 -12.71 8.39 3.91
CA GLY A 108 -14.11 8.59 4.33
C GLY A 108 -15.10 7.65 3.66
N GLN A 109 -14.65 6.45 3.26
CA GLN A 109 -15.44 5.46 2.53
C GLN A 109 -15.79 4.23 3.38
N GLU A 110 -15.56 4.27 4.69
CA GLU A 110 -15.77 3.14 5.61
C GLU A 110 -17.20 2.58 5.60
N LYS A 111 -18.22 3.43 5.36
CA LYS A 111 -19.63 3.03 5.33
C LYS A 111 -19.97 2.06 4.18
N LYS A 112 -19.14 1.99 3.15
CA LYS A 112 -19.32 1.08 2.00
C LYS A 112 -18.76 -0.31 2.28
N VAL A 113 -18.00 -0.50 3.36
CA VAL A 113 -17.44 -1.80 3.70
C VAL A 113 -18.54 -2.67 4.31
N VAL A 114 -18.72 -3.87 3.76
CA VAL A 114 -19.76 -4.83 4.18
C VAL A 114 -19.19 -6.12 4.77
N GLY A 115 -17.87 -6.30 4.70
CA GLY A 115 -17.17 -7.43 5.30
C GLY A 115 -15.66 -7.19 5.30
N VAL A 116 -14.99 -7.69 6.34
CA VAL A 116 -13.52 -7.63 6.49
C VAL A 116 -12.98 -9.02 6.79
N TYR A 117 -11.70 -9.28 6.61
CA TYR A 117 -11.10 -10.56 7.04
C TYR A 117 -10.78 -10.58 8.55
N ASP A 118 -10.53 -11.78 9.09
CA ASP A 118 -10.43 -12.06 10.53
C ASP A 118 -9.44 -11.15 11.27
N TYR A 119 -8.25 -10.97 10.69
CA TYR A 119 -7.19 -10.21 11.36
C TYR A 119 -7.53 -8.72 11.45
N THR A 120 -8.12 -8.12 10.41
CA THR A 120 -8.57 -6.71 10.50
C THR A 120 -9.64 -6.57 11.56
N LYS A 121 -10.64 -7.47 11.57
CA LYS A 121 -11.71 -7.42 12.57
C LYS A 121 -11.17 -7.51 14.00
N LYS A 122 -10.19 -8.39 14.23
CA LYS A 122 -9.61 -8.62 15.56
C LYS A 122 -8.67 -7.51 16.00
N ASN A 123 -7.80 -7.03 15.11
CA ASN A 123 -6.62 -6.26 15.49
C ASN A 123 -6.65 -4.78 15.04
N GLN A 124 -7.65 -4.37 14.25
CA GLN A 124 -7.78 -2.99 13.77
C GLN A 124 -9.02 -2.28 14.33
N LYS A 125 -9.41 -2.61 15.57
CA LYS A 125 -10.62 -2.08 16.23
C LYS A 125 -10.65 -0.56 16.34
N TRP A 126 -9.48 0.08 16.42
CA TRP A 126 -9.36 1.54 16.39
C TRP A 126 -10.00 2.20 15.15
N LEU A 127 -10.20 1.46 14.05
CA LEU A 127 -10.93 1.96 12.89
C LEU A 127 -12.45 2.11 13.14
N GLY A 128 -12.99 1.50 14.20
CA GLY A 128 -14.37 1.54 14.67
C GLY A 128 -15.39 0.82 13.77
N TYR A 129 -15.31 0.98 12.45
CA TYR A 129 -16.26 0.38 11.50
C TYR A 129 -16.04 -1.12 11.29
N VAL A 130 -14.81 -1.61 11.48
CA VAL A 130 -14.45 -3.01 11.25
C VAL A 130 -15.10 -3.96 12.24
N GLU A 131 -15.49 -3.47 13.42
CA GLU A 131 -16.20 -4.26 14.43
C GLU A 131 -17.66 -4.51 14.03
N LYS A 132 -18.23 -3.60 13.24
CA LYS A 132 -19.66 -3.59 12.85
C LYS A 132 -19.98 -4.47 11.64
N VAL A 133 -18.96 -4.95 10.93
CA VAL A 133 -19.13 -5.76 9.71
C VAL A 133 -18.67 -7.20 9.95
N PRO A 134 -19.28 -8.21 9.32
CA PRO A 134 -18.90 -9.61 9.50
C PRO A 134 -17.47 -9.89 9.07
N SER A 135 -16.88 -10.94 9.64
CA SER A 135 -15.64 -11.50 9.10
C SER A 135 -15.94 -12.40 7.91
N VAL A 136 -15.15 -12.31 6.85
CA VAL A 136 -15.21 -13.20 5.68
C VAL A 136 -14.14 -14.30 5.70
N GLY A 137 -13.49 -14.53 6.85
CA GLY A 137 -12.44 -15.54 7.02
C GLY A 137 -11.04 -14.98 6.76
N SER A 138 -10.15 -15.79 6.19
CA SER A 138 -8.73 -15.42 6.01
C SER A 138 -8.46 -14.53 4.78
N ALA A 139 -7.32 -13.85 4.74
CA ALA A 139 -6.92 -13.05 3.58
C ALA A 139 -6.55 -13.89 2.34
N VAL A 140 -6.07 -15.12 2.57
CA VAL A 140 -5.50 -16.00 1.53
C VAL A 140 -6.60 -16.88 0.93
N THR A 141 -7.42 -17.48 1.78
CA THR A 141 -8.58 -18.31 1.43
C THR A 141 -9.80 -17.83 2.22
N PRO A 142 -10.42 -16.69 1.84
CA PRO A 142 -11.67 -16.25 2.45
C PRO A 142 -12.83 -17.19 2.09
N ASN A 143 -13.91 -17.09 2.85
CA ASN A 143 -15.17 -17.80 2.59
C ASN A 143 -15.90 -17.14 1.40
N VAL A 144 -15.82 -17.77 0.23
CA VAL A 144 -16.40 -17.25 -1.03
C VAL A 144 -17.93 -17.17 -0.97
N GLU A 145 -18.61 -18.17 -0.40
CA GLU A 145 -20.06 -18.18 -0.28
C GLU A 145 -20.58 -17.04 0.60
N LEU A 146 -19.89 -16.80 1.73
CA LEU A 146 -20.19 -15.67 2.60
C LEU A 146 -19.91 -14.33 1.90
N ILE A 147 -18.82 -14.22 1.14
CA ILE A 147 -18.56 -13.00 0.36
C ILE A 147 -19.71 -12.75 -0.64
N ILE A 148 -20.14 -13.77 -1.38
CA ILE A 148 -21.22 -13.65 -2.37
C ILE A 148 -22.54 -13.27 -1.67
N SER A 149 -22.85 -13.86 -0.52
CA SER A 149 -24.09 -13.58 0.22
C SER A 149 -24.16 -12.13 0.74
N LEU A 150 -23.02 -11.49 0.98
CA LEU A 150 -22.93 -10.06 1.30
C LEU A 150 -23.20 -9.15 0.09
N LYS A 151 -23.37 -9.71 -1.11
CA LYS A 151 -23.65 -8.98 -2.37
C LYS A 151 -22.70 -7.79 -2.63
N PRO A 152 -21.37 -7.97 -2.56
CA PRO A 152 -20.44 -6.89 -2.86
C PRO A 152 -20.39 -6.60 -4.35
N ASP A 153 -20.13 -5.34 -4.71
CA ASP A 153 -19.82 -4.94 -6.07
C ASP A 153 -18.30 -4.78 -6.31
N LEU A 154 -17.48 -4.87 -5.26
CA LEU A 154 -16.02 -4.88 -5.33
C LEU A 154 -15.42 -5.66 -4.14
N VAL A 155 -14.36 -6.44 -4.41
CA VAL A 155 -13.49 -6.99 -3.38
C VAL A 155 -12.11 -6.33 -3.49
N LEU A 156 -11.66 -5.70 -2.42
CA LEU A 156 -10.28 -5.24 -2.28
C LEU A 156 -9.46 -6.29 -1.54
N GLU A 157 -8.44 -6.82 -2.21
CA GLU A 157 -7.62 -7.92 -1.67
C GLU A 157 -6.14 -7.61 -1.53
N TRP A 158 -5.47 -8.45 -0.74
CA TRP A 158 -4.05 -8.36 -0.43
C TRP A 158 -3.24 -9.56 -0.94
N ALA A 159 -3.60 -10.76 -0.49
CA ALA A 159 -2.82 -11.99 -0.66
C ALA A 159 -3.69 -13.17 -1.11
N MET A 160 -4.82 -12.88 -1.73
CA MET A 160 -5.80 -13.90 -2.12
C MET A 160 -5.19 -14.87 -3.13
N LYS A 161 -5.45 -16.17 -2.97
CA LYS A 161 -4.99 -17.17 -3.93
C LYS A 161 -5.68 -17.01 -5.30
N PRO A 162 -4.98 -17.27 -6.41
CA PRO A 162 -5.53 -17.10 -7.76
C PRO A 162 -6.84 -17.87 -8.01
N GLU A 163 -6.97 -19.08 -7.49
CA GLU A 163 -8.16 -19.91 -7.63
C GLU A 163 -9.38 -19.32 -6.93
N ILE A 164 -9.19 -18.73 -5.73
CA ILE A 164 -10.26 -18.07 -4.98
C ILE A 164 -10.68 -16.78 -5.67
N ARG A 165 -9.70 -16.01 -6.16
CA ARG A 165 -9.95 -14.82 -6.96
C ARG A 165 -10.80 -15.14 -8.21
N LYS A 166 -10.45 -16.19 -8.94
CA LYS A 166 -11.22 -16.65 -10.12
C LYS A 166 -12.65 -17.06 -9.79
N GLN A 167 -12.90 -17.64 -8.61
CA GLN A 167 -14.27 -17.99 -8.19
C GLN A 167 -15.14 -16.75 -8.00
N LEU A 168 -14.62 -15.72 -7.34
CA LEU A 168 -15.32 -14.44 -7.17
C LEU A 168 -15.55 -13.71 -8.50
N GLU A 169 -14.54 -13.71 -9.38
CA GLU A 169 -14.64 -13.11 -10.72
C GLU A 169 -15.67 -13.84 -11.59
N ARG A 170 -15.75 -15.19 -11.54
CA ARG A 170 -16.78 -15.98 -12.22
C ARG A 170 -18.19 -15.71 -11.67
N ALA A 171 -18.31 -15.36 -10.40
CA ALA A 171 -19.55 -14.90 -9.79
C ALA A 171 -19.90 -13.43 -10.16
N GLY A 172 -19.12 -12.79 -11.03
CA GLY A 172 -19.35 -11.43 -11.50
C GLY A 172 -18.84 -10.33 -10.56
N ILE A 173 -18.14 -10.70 -9.48
CA ILE A 173 -17.61 -9.76 -8.49
C ILE A 173 -16.17 -9.39 -8.89
N PRO A 174 -15.88 -8.13 -9.28
CA PRO A 174 -14.53 -7.72 -9.56
C PRO A 174 -13.67 -7.76 -8.29
N VAL A 175 -12.45 -8.25 -8.45
CA VAL A 175 -11.44 -8.34 -7.39
C VAL A 175 -10.26 -7.46 -7.78
N MET A 176 -9.86 -6.54 -6.91
CA MET A 176 -8.73 -5.64 -7.15
C MET A 176 -7.70 -5.80 -6.02
N ARG A 177 -6.44 -6.01 -6.40
CA ARG A 177 -5.32 -5.99 -5.47
C ARG A 177 -4.90 -4.56 -5.18
N VAL A 178 -4.78 -4.25 -3.90
CA VAL A 178 -4.15 -3.03 -3.39
C VAL A 178 -3.18 -3.49 -2.32
N TYR A 179 -1.92 -3.07 -2.31
CA TYR A 179 -1.03 -3.44 -1.20
C TYR A 179 -1.19 -2.48 -0.02
N GLY A 180 -1.20 -1.16 -0.29
CA GLY A 180 -1.35 -0.14 0.75
C GLY A 180 -0.16 0.02 1.69
N TYR A 181 0.97 -0.63 1.42
CA TYR A 181 2.19 -0.51 2.24
C TYR A 181 3.50 -0.32 1.46
N ASN A 182 3.51 -0.52 0.15
CA ASN A 182 4.70 -0.32 -0.65
C ASN A 182 4.82 1.15 -1.06
N GLN A 183 5.92 1.77 -0.66
CA GLN A 183 6.15 3.20 -0.80
C GLN A 183 6.30 3.64 -2.26
N ASN A 184 6.66 2.71 -3.16
CA ASN A 184 6.86 3.01 -4.57
C ASN A 184 5.55 3.31 -5.30
N PHE A 185 4.41 2.87 -4.77
CA PHE A 185 3.11 3.07 -5.41
C PHE A 185 1.95 3.38 -4.46
N LEU A 186 2.19 3.54 -3.15
CA LEU A 186 1.16 3.92 -2.17
C LEU A 186 0.39 5.19 -2.58
N GLY A 187 1.08 6.25 -2.98
CA GLY A 187 0.43 7.49 -3.43
C GLY A 187 -0.46 7.28 -4.66
N ASN A 188 -0.03 6.41 -5.59
CA ASN A 188 -0.80 6.07 -6.78
C ASN A 188 -2.01 5.17 -6.44
N GLU A 189 -1.86 4.22 -5.51
CA GLU A 189 -2.96 3.39 -5.02
C GLU A 189 -4.03 4.24 -4.33
N ILE A 190 -3.62 5.19 -3.47
CA ILE A 190 -4.53 6.13 -2.80
C ILE A 190 -5.32 6.93 -3.85
N ARG A 191 -4.64 7.50 -4.86
CA ARG A 191 -5.31 8.27 -5.92
C ARG A 191 -6.20 7.40 -6.80
N THR A 192 -5.79 6.17 -7.10
CA THR A 192 -6.60 5.21 -7.84
C THR A 192 -7.88 4.87 -7.07
N LEU A 193 -7.79 4.62 -5.76
CA LEU A 193 -8.97 4.47 -4.91
C LEU A 193 -9.80 5.76 -4.87
N GLY A 194 -9.17 6.94 -4.88
CA GLY A 194 -9.84 8.23 -5.02
C GLY A 194 -10.71 8.33 -6.29
N LEU A 195 -10.19 7.87 -7.43
CA LEU A 195 -10.92 7.81 -8.70
C LEU A 195 -12.06 6.78 -8.64
N ILE A 196 -11.77 5.57 -8.14
CA ILE A 196 -12.76 4.49 -8.01
C ILE A 196 -13.93 4.94 -7.15
N PHE A 197 -13.66 5.45 -5.95
CA PHE A 197 -14.68 5.85 -4.97
C PHE A 197 -15.25 7.26 -5.20
N GLN A 198 -14.78 7.96 -6.25
CA GLN A 198 -15.16 9.33 -6.58
C GLN A 198 -14.92 10.33 -5.43
N CYS A 199 -13.80 10.17 -4.74
CA CYS A 199 -13.35 11.03 -3.65
C CYS A 199 -11.94 11.62 -3.92
N SER A 200 -11.62 11.90 -5.20
CA SER A 200 -10.30 12.35 -5.65
C SER A 200 -9.73 13.54 -4.88
N LYS A 201 -10.55 14.52 -4.48
CA LYS A 201 -10.09 15.65 -3.66
C LYS A 201 -9.49 15.19 -2.33
N ARG A 202 -10.17 14.25 -1.64
CA ARG A 202 -9.71 13.69 -0.36
C ARG A 202 -8.52 12.76 -0.55
N ALA A 203 -8.53 11.94 -1.60
CA ALA A 203 -7.41 11.06 -1.93
C ALA A 203 -6.13 11.84 -2.29
N ASN A 204 -6.24 12.89 -3.09
CA ASN A 204 -5.11 13.76 -3.43
C ASN A 204 -4.58 14.44 -2.17
N ALA A 205 -5.45 15.06 -1.35
CA ALA A 205 -5.01 15.67 -0.10
C ALA A 205 -4.27 14.68 0.82
N TYR A 206 -4.70 13.42 0.84
CA TYR A 206 -4.07 12.38 1.64
C TYR A 206 -2.70 11.98 1.09
N ALA A 207 -2.62 11.68 -0.20
CA ALA A 207 -1.37 11.28 -0.83
C ALA A 207 -0.36 12.44 -0.92
N ASP A 208 -0.82 13.67 -1.16
CA ASP A 208 0.02 14.87 -1.17
C ASP A 208 0.62 15.13 0.22
N TYR A 209 -0.12 14.86 1.30
CA TYR A 209 0.41 14.96 2.67
C TYR A 209 1.58 13.98 2.90
N ILE A 210 1.42 12.75 2.45
CA ILE A 210 2.46 11.72 2.53
C ILE A 210 3.69 12.14 1.70
N GLU A 211 3.48 12.52 0.44
CA GLU A 211 4.53 12.87 -0.51
C GLU A 211 5.28 14.15 -0.13
N LYS A 212 4.61 15.13 0.49
CA LYS A 212 5.24 16.34 1.03
C LYS A 212 6.37 16.01 2.00
N HIS A 213 6.09 15.14 2.97
CA HIS A 213 7.07 14.75 3.98
C HIS A 213 8.18 13.87 3.39
N TRP A 214 7.82 12.97 2.46
CA TRP A 214 8.80 12.17 1.74
C TRP A 214 9.78 13.06 0.97
N ARG A 215 9.27 14.05 0.23
CA ARG A 215 10.10 14.97 -0.54
C ARG A 215 11.05 15.75 0.36
N MET A 216 10.53 16.31 1.46
CA MET A 216 11.34 17.05 2.43
C MET A 216 12.48 16.19 3.01
N ILE A 217 12.22 14.92 3.32
CA ILE A 217 13.27 14.01 3.84
C ILE A 217 14.27 13.66 2.74
N SER A 218 13.78 13.27 1.56
CA SER A 218 14.62 12.91 0.41
C SER A 218 15.53 14.07 -0.03
N GLU A 219 15.03 15.31 -0.01
CA GLU A 219 15.80 16.50 -0.39
C GLU A 219 17.03 16.73 0.50
N ARG A 220 16.94 16.31 1.77
CA ARG A 220 18.05 16.39 2.74
C ARG A 220 18.97 15.18 2.62
N THR A 221 18.41 13.97 2.52
CA THR A 221 19.20 12.72 2.53
C THR A 221 19.93 12.47 1.21
N GLN A 222 19.44 12.99 0.08
CA GLN A 222 20.14 12.88 -1.21
C GLN A 222 21.48 13.62 -1.24
N LYS A 223 21.69 14.58 -0.32
CA LYS A 223 22.94 15.34 -0.20
C LYS A 223 24.02 14.58 0.59
N LEU A 224 23.67 13.44 1.18
CA LEU A 224 24.59 12.62 1.98
C LEU A 224 25.50 11.80 1.08
N ARG A 225 26.81 11.87 1.36
CA ARG A 225 27.81 10.96 0.77
C ARG A 225 27.63 9.54 1.33
N PRO A 226 28.08 8.49 0.61
CA PRO A 226 27.94 7.11 1.08
C PRO A 226 28.47 6.85 2.49
N ASN A 227 29.59 7.48 2.88
CA ASN A 227 30.18 7.34 4.21
C ASN A 227 29.41 8.07 5.33
N GLN A 228 28.43 8.92 4.97
CA GLN A 228 27.55 9.60 5.92
C GLN A 228 26.27 8.81 6.18
N LYS A 229 25.98 7.76 5.40
CA LYS A 229 24.78 6.95 5.56
C LYS A 229 25.02 5.82 6.56
N PRO A 230 24.33 5.77 7.72
CA PRO A 230 24.56 4.73 8.71
C PRO A 230 24.18 3.35 8.19
N ARG A 231 24.95 2.32 8.54
CA ARG A 231 24.55 0.92 8.31
C ARG A 231 23.40 0.54 9.25
N VAL A 232 22.28 0.12 8.68
CA VAL A 232 21.05 -0.21 9.41
C VAL A 232 20.76 -1.70 9.31
N TYR A 233 20.60 -2.34 10.46
CA TYR A 233 20.00 -3.67 10.55
C TYR A 233 18.53 -3.56 10.93
N SER A 234 17.64 -3.98 10.05
CA SER A 234 16.20 -4.03 10.31
C SER A 234 15.77 -5.46 10.62
N GLU A 235 15.28 -5.71 11.84
CA GLU A 235 14.77 -7.03 12.23
C GLU A 235 13.24 -7.09 12.14
N SER A 236 12.73 -8.13 11.47
CA SER A 236 11.31 -8.40 11.26
C SER A 236 10.56 -8.65 12.57
N SER A 237 9.26 -8.31 12.59
CA SER A 237 8.38 -8.66 13.70
C SER A 237 7.98 -10.14 13.73
N THR A 238 8.21 -10.89 12.65
CA THR A 238 7.68 -12.25 12.47
C THR A 238 8.70 -13.36 12.62
N LYS A 239 9.99 -13.01 12.61
CA LYS A 239 11.08 -13.98 12.67
C LYS A 239 12.32 -13.32 13.25
N GLU A 240 12.88 -13.91 14.31
CA GLU A 240 14.19 -13.49 14.81
C GLU A 240 15.24 -13.69 13.72
N TRP A 241 16.13 -12.71 13.55
CA TRP A 241 17.10 -12.64 12.45
C TRP A 241 16.52 -12.59 11.03
N GLY A 242 15.19 -12.52 10.90
CA GLY A 242 14.52 -12.16 9.65
C GLY A 242 14.67 -10.67 9.38
N SER A 243 14.89 -10.29 8.11
CA SER A 243 15.03 -8.90 7.70
C SER A 243 14.18 -8.58 6.48
N SER A 244 14.19 -7.32 6.05
CA SER A 244 13.45 -6.82 4.89
C SER A 244 14.45 -6.13 3.96
N GLY A 245 14.68 -6.71 2.78
CA GLY A 245 15.63 -6.25 1.77
C GLY A 245 14.96 -5.62 0.56
N VAL A 246 15.67 -5.63 -0.58
CA VAL A 246 15.27 -4.93 -1.81
C VAL A 246 13.82 -5.25 -2.23
N GLY A 247 13.08 -4.21 -2.64
CA GLY A 247 11.68 -4.33 -3.07
C GLY A 247 10.65 -4.29 -1.92
N THR A 248 11.08 -4.37 -0.65
CA THR A 248 10.18 -4.24 0.50
C THR A 248 9.98 -2.80 0.93
N GLY A 249 8.79 -2.48 1.47
CA GLY A 249 8.49 -1.14 1.99
C GLY A 249 9.46 -0.67 3.08
N THR A 250 9.91 -1.59 3.94
CA THR A 250 10.91 -1.28 4.99
C THR A 250 12.26 -0.88 4.40
N HIS A 251 12.77 -1.61 3.41
CA HIS A 251 14.02 -1.27 2.75
C HIS A 251 13.94 0.10 2.07
N GLU A 252 12.84 0.37 1.36
CA GLU A 252 12.60 1.67 0.72
C GLU A 252 12.63 2.83 1.72
N LEU A 253 12.05 2.66 2.91
CA LEU A 253 12.08 3.69 3.95
C LEU A 253 13.47 3.91 4.54
N ILE A 254 14.25 2.85 4.76
CA ILE A 254 15.62 2.97 5.28
C ILE A 254 16.49 3.75 4.30
N GLU A 255 16.46 3.40 3.01
CA GLU A 255 17.24 4.09 1.98
C GLU A 255 16.79 5.56 1.84
N ARG A 256 15.47 5.81 1.87
CA ARG A 256 14.90 7.17 1.81
C ARG A 256 15.27 8.03 3.03
N ALA A 257 15.33 7.42 4.21
CA ALA A 257 15.81 8.05 5.43
C ALA A 257 17.33 8.28 5.43
N GLY A 258 18.05 7.89 4.38
CA GLY A 258 19.50 8.08 4.25
C GLY A 258 20.31 7.03 5.01
N GLY A 259 19.76 5.85 5.28
CA GLY A 259 20.50 4.70 5.80
C GLY A 259 21.02 3.79 4.68
N LEU A 260 21.88 2.86 5.05
CA LEU A 260 22.31 1.73 4.22
C LEU A 260 21.79 0.44 4.86
N ASN A 261 20.78 -0.18 4.26
CA ASN A 261 20.29 -1.45 4.79
C ASN A 261 21.35 -2.56 4.60
N ILE A 262 21.80 -3.21 5.67
CA ILE A 262 22.92 -4.14 5.58
C ILE A 262 22.61 -5.38 4.71
N VAL A 263 21.33 -5.73 4.54
CA VAL A 263 20.89 -6.87 3.72
C VAL A 263 20.73 -6.57 2.23
N THR A 264 20.93 -5.32 1.80
CA THR A 264 20.84 -4.92 0.39
C THR A 264 21.66 -5.80 -0.55
N PRO A 265 22.92 -6.19 -0.23
CA PRO A 265 23.73 -7.04 -1.10
C PRO A 265 23.15 -8.45 -1.32
N LEU A 266 22.25 -8.93 -0.43
CA LEU A 266 21.65 -10.26 -0.55
C LEU A 266 20.64 -10.35 -1.69
N ARG A 267 20.10 -9.21 -2.18
CA ARG A 267 19.10 -9.16 -3.27
C ARG A 267 17.87 -10.04 -3.03
N LEU A 268 17.45 -10.15 -1.76
CA LEU A 268 16.26 -10.89 -1.33
C LEU A 268 15.27 -9.93 -0.65
N ALA A 269 13.98 -10.12 -0.90
CA ALA A 269 12.93 -9.33 -0.24
C ALA A 269 12.85 -9.63 1.26
N TYR A 270 12.84 -10.91 1.68
CA TYR A 270 12.70 -11.31 3.08
C TYR A 270 13.78 -12.31 3.52
N PRO A 271 15.06 -11.91 3.56
CA PRO A 271 16.14 -12.81 3.97
C PRO A 271 16.06 -13.14 5.46
N THR A 272 16.50 -14.34 5.82
CA THR A 272 16.91 -14.67 7.18
C THR A 272 18.44 -14.72 7.20
N VAL A 273 19.06 -13.99 8.12
CA VAL A 273 20.53 -13.91 8.23
C VAL A 273 21.00 -14.63 9.50
N THR A 274 22.28 -14.98 9.57
CA THR A 274 22.84 -15.55 10.80
C THR A 274 23.28 -14.44 11.76
N PRO A 275 23.29 -14.69 13.08
CA PRO A 275 23.80 -13.72 14.05
C PRO A 275 25.23 -13.24 13.72
N GLU A 276 26.13 -14.17 13.38
CA GLU A 276 27.54 -13.88 13.07
C GLU A 276 27.67 -12.99 11.83
N TRP A 277 26.82 -13.19 10.83
CA TRP A 277 26.80 -12.35 9.65
C TRP A 277 26.37 -10.92 9.99
N VAL A 278 25.37 -10.74 10.86
CA VAL A 278 24.96 -9.41 11.32
C VAL A 278 26.09 -8.75 12.12
N ALA A 279 26.74 -9.48 13.01
CA ALA A 279 27.90 -9.00 13.77
C ALA A 279 29.02 -8.51 12.83
N ALA A 280 29.35 -9.30 11.81
CA ALA A 280 30.37 -8.97 10.83
C ALA A 280 30.03 -7.73 9.97
N LYS A 281 28.74 -7.44 9.75
CA LYS A 281 28.32 -6.19 9.09
C LYS A 281 28.40 -4.97 10.01
N ASN A 282 28.55 -5.17 11.32
CA ASN A 282 28.68 -4.14 12.35
C ASN A 282 27.70 -2.98 12.12
N PRO A 283 26.37 -3.20 12.23
CA PRO A 283 25.38 -2.15 12.04
C PRO A 283 25.63 -1.00 13.03
N GLN A 284 25.41 0.22 12.56
CA GLN A 284 25.45 1.44 13.40
C GLN A 284 24.09 1.73 14.03
N VAL A 285 23.01 1.22 13.44
CA VAL A 285 21.64 1.32 13.96
C VAL A 285 20.94 -0.02 13.81
N VAL A 286 20.23 -0.45 14.85
CA VAL A 286 19.31 -1.59 14.81
C VAL A 286 17.89 -1.08 14.94
N VAL A 287 17.00 -1.52 14.04
CA VAL A 287 15.57 -1.22 14.08
C VAL A 287 14.77 -2.52 14.18
N LYS A 288 14.11 -2.74 15.29
CA LYS A 288 13.20 -3.86 15.52
C LYS A 288 11.78 -3.47 15.16
N HIS A 289 11.20 -4.16 14.18
CA HIS A 289 9.77 -4.05 13.91
C HIS A 289 8.97 -4.80 14.96
N VAL A 290 7.90 -4.17 15.44
CA VAL A 290 6.98 -4.74 16.43
C VAL A 290 5.56 -4.69 15.90
N SER A 291 4.87 -5.82 15.94
CA SER A 291 3.47 -5.95 15.53
C SER A 291 2.67 -6.53 16.69
N ALA A 292 1.55 -5.90 17.03
CA ALA A 292 0.56 -6.54 17.89
C ALA A 292 -0.05 -7.73 17.12
N ASP A 293 0.12 -8.93 17.66
CA ASP A 293 -0.60 -10.14 17.25
C ASP A 293 -0.35 -10.66 15.81
N TYR A 294 0.80 -10.36 15.18
CA TYR A 294 1.20 -10.94 13.89
C TYR A 294 2.56 -11.65 13.94
N GLY A 295 2.59 -12.97 13.76
CA GLY A 295 3.81 -13.73 13.44
C GLY A 295 4.68 -14.19 14.62
N GLY A 296 4.11 -14.54 15.77
CA GLY A 296 4.78 -15.40 16.77
C GLY A 296 5.86 -14.76 17.65
N VAL A 297 6.38 -13.57 17.33
CA VAL A 297 7.23 -12.78 18.25
C VAL A 297 6.40 -11.66 18.84
N THR A 298 5.52 -12.03 19.77
CA THR A 298 4.61 -11.11 20.46
C THR A 298 5.38 -10.24 21.44
N THR A 299 5.39 -8.93 21.22
CA THR A 299 5.47 -8.00 22.35
C THR A 299 4.21 -7.16 22.33
N ARG A 300 3.48 -7.19 23.45
CA ARG A 300 2.35 -6.29 23.66
C ARG A 300 2.95 -4.92 23.98
N GLY A 301 2.12 -3.88 24.01
CA GLY A 301 2.60 -2.53 24.35
C GLY A 301 3.11 -1.69 23.17
N ILE A 302 2.73 -2.01 21.93
CA ILE A 302 2.82 -1.07 20.80
C ILE A 302 1.48 -0.94 20.06
N GLY A 303 1.22 0.22 19.47
CA GLY A 303 -0.04 0.60 18.83
C GLY A 303 -1.01 1.31 19.76
N PHE A 304 -2.25 1.49 19.31
CA PHE A 304 -3.30 2.25 20.02
C PHE A 304 -3.63 1.71 21.41
N GLU A 305 -3.58 0.39 21.60
CA GLU A 305 -3.94 -0.26 22.87
C GLU A 305 -2.78 -0.30 23.88
N ALA A 306 -1.60 0.18 23.49
CA ALA A 306 -0.43 0.18 24.35
C ALA A 306 -0.56 1.18 25.49
N LYS A 307 -0.42 0.71 26.73
CA LYS A 307 -0.53 1.54 27.94
C LYS A 307 0.81 1.86 28.59
N THR A 308 1.81 1.02 28.37
CA THR A 308 3.14 1.15 29.00
C THR A 308 4.23 0.76 28.01
N VAL A 309 5.46 1.19 28.30
CA VAL A 309 6.65 0.87 27.49
C VAL A 309 7.50 -0.27 28.09
N THR A 310 7.11 -0.83 29.24
CA THR A 310 7.93 -1.78 30.00
C THR A 310 8.30 -3.03 29.19
N GLU A 311 7.35 -3.58 28.42
CA GLU A 311 7.62 -4.74 27.55
C GLU A 311 8.57 -4.38 26.40
N LEU A 312 8.43 -3.17 25.83
CA LEU A 312 9.33 -2.68 24.78
C LEU A 312 10.74 -2.43 25.31
N ALA A 313 10.86 -1.87 26.51
CA ALA A 313 12.13 -1.68 27.20
C ALA A 313 12.83 -3.02 27.46
N SER A 314 12.09 -4.01 27.97
CA SER A 314 12.61 -5.36 28.18
C SER A 314 13.05 -6.01 26.86
N LEU A 315 12.28 -5.84 25.79
CA LEU A 315 12.65 -6.35 24.47
C LEU A 315 13.92 -5.70 23.93
N GLN A 316 14.03 -4.37 24.02
CA GLN A 316 15.24 -3.64 23.60
C GLN A 316 16.47 -4.15 24.36
N GLN A 317 16.37 -4.30 25.69
CA GLN A 317 17.45 -4.85 26.51
C GLN A 317 17.84 -6.27 26.10
N LYS A 318 16.86 -7.14 25.82
CA LYS A 318 17.12 -8.50 25.32
C LYS A 318 17.86 -8.48 23.98
N ILE A 319 17.48 -7.59 23.06
CA ILE A 319 18.14 -7.43 21.76
C ILE A 319 19.59 -6.95 21.96
N MET A 320 19.81 -5.92 22.79
CA MET A 320 21.14 -5.40 23.11
C MET A 320 22.04 -6.43 23.82
N ALA A 321 21.45 -7.36 24.56
CA ALA A 321 22.17 -8.43 25.25
C ALA A 321 22.54 -9.62 24.34
N ARG A 322 22.04 -9.69 23.11
CA ARG A 322 22.37 -10.79 22.18
C ARG A 322 23.88 -10.80 21.91
N PRO A 323 24.57 -11.94 22.05
CA PRO A 323 26.03 -12.02 21.87
C PRO A 323 26.54 -11.41 20.56
N ALA A 324 25.83 -11.67 19.45
CA ALA A 324 26.18 -11.15 18.13
C ALA A 324 25.98 -9.63 17.95
N LEU A 325 25.18 -8.97 18.79
CA LEU A 325 24.95 -7.52 18.71
C LEU A 325 25.73 -6.73 19.76
N LYS A 326 26.13 -7.36 20.86
CA LYS A 326 26.70 -6.69 22.05
C LYS A 326 27.92 -5.80 21.75
N THR A 327 28.72 -6.18 20.75
CA THR A 327 29.94 -5.45 20.31
C THR A 327 29.75 -4.65 19.02
N THR A 328 28.51 -4.53 18.54
CA THR A 328 28.22 -3.71 17.36
C THR A 328 28.13 -2.23 17.75
N ALA A 329 28.48 -1.35 16.82
CA ALA A 329 28.39 0.09 17.01
C ALA A 329 26.97 0.54 17.41
N ALA A 330 25.94 -0.16 16.95
CA ALA A 330 24.56 0.10 17.35
C ALA A 330 24.32 -0.10 18.85
N VAL A 331 24.83 -1.18 19.46
CA VAL A 331 24.62 -1.44 20.89
C VAL A 331 25.51 -0.56 21.76
N GLU A 332 26.77 -0.39 21.39
CA GLU A 332 27.71 0.50 22.10
C GLU A 332 27.22 1.96 22.10
N GLY A 333 26.72 2.43 20.95
CA GLY A 333 26.11 3.75 20.80
C GLY A 333 24.66 3.86 21.28
N LYS A 334 24.05 2.76 21.78
CA LYS A 334 22.64 2.70 22.19
C LYS A 334 21.62 3.07 21.09
N HIS A 335 21.98 2.88 19.83
CA HIS A 335 21.14 3.09 18.66
C HIS A 335 20.33 1.84 18.30
N VAL A 336 19.55 1.33 19.26
CA VAL A 336 18.64 0.19 19.09
C VAL A 336 17.21 0.68 19.29
N TYR A 337 16.43 0.73 18.22
CA TYR A 337 15.09 1.30 18.22
C TYR A 337 14.04 0.23 17.91
N LEU A 338 12.87 0.37 18.50
CA LEU A 338 11.68 -0.43 18.23
C LEU A 338 10.66 0.46 17.56
N ILE A 339 10.00 -0.03 16.51
CA ILE A 339 9.00 0.70 15.75
C ILE A 339 7.79 -0.18 15.43
N SER A 340 6.59 0.38 15.56
CA SER A 340 5.37 -0.32 15.17
C SER A 340 5.37 -0.55 13.67
N SER A 341 5.15 -1.79 13.25
CA SER A 341 5.03 -2.13 11.83
C SER A 341 3.95 -1.32 11.12
N SER A 342 2.91 -0.88 11.83
CA SER A 342 1.83 -0.07 11.26
C SER A 342 2.24 1.36 10.89
N ILE A 343 3.35 1.87 11.42
CA ILE A 343 3.96 3.15 11.01
C ILE A 343 5.31 2.95 10.32
N ALA A 344 5.95 1.79 10.45
CA ALA A 344 7.17 1.45 9.72
C ALA A 344 6.90 1.00 8.29
N VAL A 345 5.67 0.60 7.98
CA VAL A 345 5.15 0.38 6.63
C VAL A 345 3.66 0.75 6.63
N GLY A 346 2.99 0.68 5.49
CA GLY A 346 1.54 0.93 5.42
C GLY A 346 1.17 2.38 5.10
N PRO A 347 -0.10 2.76 5.25
CA PRO A 347 -0.61 4.09 4.91
C PRO A 347 0.00 5.21 5.78
N ARG A 348 0.40 4.88 7.01
CA ARG A 348 1.08 5.78 7.97
C ARG A 348 2.59 5.71 7.94
N SER A 349 3.18 5.06 6.94
CA SER A 349 4.64 4.91 6.78
C SER A 349 5.42 6.22 6.80
N VAL A 350 4.79 7.34 6.43
CA VAL A 350 5.38 8.68 6.51
C VAL A 350 5.83 9.03 7.93
N VAL A 351 5.11 8.56 8.95
CA VAL A 351 5.48 8.76 10.36
C VAL A 351 6.75 7.98 10.69
N GLY A 352 6.81 6.70 10.31
CA GLY A 352 8.02 5.89 10.50
C GLY A 352 9.22 6.43 9.71
N LEU A 353 9.00 6.99 8.52
CA LEU A 353 10.05 7.67 7.77
C LEU A 353 10.62 8.86 8.55
N CYS A 354 9.77 9.66 9.21
CA CYS A 354 10.20 10.77 10.05
C CYS A 354 11.05 10.29 11.24
N TYR A 355 10.63 9.21 11.92
CA TYR A 355 11.42 8.60 12.99
C TYR A 355 12.76 8.05 12.50
N LEU A 356 12.76 7.28 11.41
CA LEU A 356 13.99 6.74 10.82
C LEU A 356 14.94 7.87 10.42
N ALA A 357 14.46 8.89 9.71
CA ALA A 357 15.28 10.03 9.32
C ALA A 357 15.94 10.70 10.54
N LYS A 358 15.18 10.94 11.60
CA LYS A 358 15.67 11.55 12.84
C LYS A 358 16.64 10.66 13.61
N TRP A 359 16.40 9.34 13.69
CA TRP A 359 17.32 8.41 14.35
C TRP A 359 18.63 8.22 13.59
N LEU A 360 18.57 8.21 12.26
CA LEU A 360 19.75 8.04 11.42
C LEU A 360 20.57 9.35 11.31
N HIS A 361 19.90 10.49 11.32
CA HIS A 361 20.53 11.81 11.11
C HIS A 361 19.92 12.89 12.04
N PRO A 362 20.14 12.82 13.37
CA PRO A 362 19.47 13.69 14.34
C PRO A 362 19.71 15.18 14.08
N GLU A 363 20.94 15.57 13.72
CA GLU A 363 21.27 16.97 13.42
C GLU A 363 20.58 17.49 12.15
N LEU A 364 20.41 16.63 11.13
CA LEU A 364 19.79 16.99 9.85
C LEU A 364 18.27 17.16 9.97
N PHE A 365 17.67 16.55 10.99
CA PHE A 365 16.22 16.48 11.20
C PHE A 365 15.79 16.91 12.60
N LYS A 366 16.56 17.80 13.23
CA LYS A 366 16.26 18.36 14.55
C LYS A 366 14.92 19.10 14.60
N ASP A 367 14.50 19.67 13.47
CA ASP A 367 13.26 20.42 13.26
C ASP A 367 12.02 19.53 13.04
N ILE A 368 12.19 18.24 12.78
CA ILE A 368 11.07 17.31 12.62
C ILE A 368 10.63 16.80 13.99
N ASP A 369 9.33 16.86 14.25
CA ASP A 369 8.66 16.12 15.30
C ASP A 369 7.78 15.00 14.69
N PRO A 370 8.27 13.74 14.66
CA PRO A 370 7.51 12.62 14.10
C PRO A 370 6.18 12.37 14.81
N GLU A 371 6.08 12.66 16.12
CA GLU A 371 4.86 12.48 16.89
C GLU A 371 3.81 13.52 16.49
N ALA A 372 4.22 14.78 16.28
CA ALA A 372 3.34 15.83 15.76
C ALA A 372 2.82 15.49 14.36
N VAL A 373 3.68 14.97 13.47
CA VAL A 373 3.27 14.49 12.12
C VAL A 373 2.24 13.38 12.23
N HIS A 374 2.40 12.46 13.18
CA HIS A 374 1.44 11.37 13.41
C HIS A 374 0.09 11.91 13.92
N ARG A 375 0.12 12.80 14.91
CA ARG A 375 -1.06 13.45 15.49
C ARG A 375 -1.86 14.22 14.45
N GLU A 376 -1.18 15.04 13.63
CA GLU A 376 -1.83 15.77 12.53
C GLU A 376 -2.49 14.79 11.55
N MET A 377 -1.76 13.75 11.14
CA MET A 377 -2.26 12.77 10.17
C MET A 377 -3.51 12.04 10.67
N LEU A 378 -3.51 11.55 11.93
CA LEU A 378 -4.66 10.89 12.55
C LEU A 378 -5.88 11.81 12.63
N LYS A 379 -5.68 13.04 13.11
CA LYS A 379 -6.75 14.02 13.22
C LYS A 379 -7.35 14.36 11.86
N LYS A 380 -6.49 14.62 10.86
CA LYS A 380 -6.89 15.12 9.54
C LYS A 380 -7.57 14.06 8.67
N PHE A 381 -7.05 12.84 8.65
CA PHE A 381 -7.51 11.80 7.72
C PHE A 381 -8.34 10.71 8.38
N TYR A 382 -8.16 10.44 9.67
CA TYR A 382 -8.83 9.34 10.34
C TYR A 382 -9.96 9.81 11.27
N GLY A 383 -9.89 11.07 11.72
CA GLY A 383 -10.78 11.59 12.76
C GLY A 383 -10.44 11.01 14.14
N GLU A 384 -9.17 10.64 14.34
CA GLU A 384 -8.67 9.97 15.52
C GLU A 384 -7.62 10.83 16.24
N GLU A 385 -7.54 10.69 17.56
CA GLU A 385 -6.49 11.29 18.37
C GLU A 385 -5.31 10.33 18.52
N LEU A 386 -4.10 10.88 18.60
CA LEU A 386 -2.91 10.06 18.84
C LEU A 386 -2.95 9.50 20.26
N LYS A 387 -2.97 8.17 20.36
CA LYS A 387 -2.93 7.41 21.62
C LYS A 387 -1.95 6.25 21.48
N GLY A 388 -1.57 5.69 22.62
CA GLY A 388 -0.71 4.53 22.70
C GLY A 388 0.76 4.83 22.43
N VAL A 389 1.53 3.79 22.12
CA VAL A 389 2.98 3.84 21.95
C VAL A 389 3.33 3.33 20.56
N TRP A 390 4.11 4.06 19.78
CA TRP A 390 4.39 3.71 18.38
C TRP A 390 5.86 3.41 18.08
N VAL A 391 6.75 3.85 18.98
CA VAL A 391 8.18 3.64 18.92
C VAL A 391 8.74 3.49 20.34
N TYR A 392 9.94 2.94 20.46
CA TYR A 392 10.72 2.96 21.69
C TYR A 392 12.24 2.97 21.41
N PRO A 393 13.04 3.83 22.06
CA PRO A 393 12.60 4.98 22.85
C PRO A 393 11.82 6.00 22.00
N SER A 394 10.99 6.81 22.65
CA SER A 394 10.18 7.83 21.96
C SER A 394 10.91 9.14 21.69
N LYS A 395 12.07 9.34 22.32
CA LYS A 395 12.92 10.53 22.20
C LYS A 395 14.36 10.14 21.91
#